data_AF-A0A7C1AE04-F1
#
_entry.id   AF-A0A7C1AE04-F1
#
_cell.length_a   1.000
_cell.length_b   1.000
_cell.length_c   1.000
_cell.angle_alpha   90.00
_cell.angle_beta   90.00
_cell.angle_gamma   90.00
#
_symmetry.space_group_name_H-M   'P 1'
#
loop_
_entity.id
_entity.type
_entity.pdbx_description
1 polymer ?
#
loop_
_entity_poly.entity_id
_entity_poly.type
_entity_poly.pdbx_seq_one_letter_code
_entity_poly.pdbx_strand_id
1 'polypeptide(L)'
;MKIETQDLFQHAKEKAEQRTPRFDGRASNPVYDQARLAGQVQRIYNLMLDGRYRTLDEISKETGDPEASVSAQLRNLRKPRFGGHTVNKRHRGDRKDGLWEYQLVVNINRN
;
A
#
# COMPACT_ATOMS: atom_id res chain seq x y z
N MET A 1 7.20 -48.40 -28.19
CA MET A 1 8.10 -47.26 -27.97
C MET A 1 7.39 -46.33 -26.99
N LYS A 2 7.82 -46.34 -25.73
CA LYS A 2 7.19 -45.62 -24.61
C LYS A 2 7.56 -44.16 -24.69
N ILE A 3 6.58 -43.25 -24.64
CA ILE A 3 6.82 -41.88 -24.19
C ILE A 3 5.61 -41.48 -23.34
N GLU A 4 5.91 -41.19 -22.08
CA GLU A 4 5.00 -41.09 -20.94
C GLU A 4 4.22 -39.76 -20.94
N THR A 5 2.91 -39.84 -20.69
CA THR A 5 1.98 -38.73 -20.50
C THR A 5 2.10 -38.10 -19.11
N GLN A 6 3.33 -37.73 -18.74
CA GLN A 6 3.66 -37.10 -17.46
C GLN A 6 4.34 -35.74 -17.70
N ASP A 7 3.61 -34.75 -18.20
CA ASP A 7 4.09 -33.36 -18.08
C ASP A 7 3.00 -32.27 -18.22
N LEU A 8 1.80 -32.55 -17.68
CA LEU A 8 0.69 -31.58 -17.65
C LEU A 8 0.51 -30.88 -16.29
N PHE A 9 1.46 -31.00 -15.36
CA PHE A 9 1.35 -30.47 -14.00
C PHE A 9 2.57 -29.68 -13.50
N GLN A 10 3.32 -29.02 -14.38
CA GLN A 10 4.39 -28.10 -13.95
C GLN A 10 4.25 -26.64 -14.43
N HIS A 11 3.31 -26.32 -15.31
CA HIS A 11 3.20 -24.96 -15.86
C HIS A 11 2.30 -23.98 -15.07
N ALA A 12 1.91 -24.31 -13.83
CA ALA A 12 0.98 -23.50 -13.03
C ALA A 12 1.60 -22.77 -11.82
N LYS A 13 2.94 -22.73 -11.67
CA LYS A 13 3.59 -22.15 -10.48
C LYS A 13 4.60 -21.02 -10.71
N GLU A 14 4.87 -20.59 -11.94
CA GLU A 14 5.93 -19.59 -12.20
C GLU A 14 5.47 -18.15 -12.44
N LYS A 15 4.16 -17.84 -12.41
CA LYS A 15 3.65 -16.47 -12.63
C LYS A 15 3.26 -15.67 -11.38
N ALA A 16 3.75 -16.06 -10.20
CA ALA A 16 3.39 -15.38 -8.93
C ALA A 16 4.52 -14.58 -8.27
N GLU A 17 5.74 -14.56 -8.83
CA GLU A 17 6.91 -14.01 -8.11
C GLU A 17 7.43 -12.65 -8.62
N GLN A 18 6.67 -11.92 -9.43
CA GLN A 18 7.12 -10.62 -9.94
C GLN A 18 6.15 -9.52 -9.58
N ARG A 19 6.31 -8.95 -8.38
CA ARG A 19 6.01 -7.54 -8.06
C ARG A 19 6.36 -7.17 -6.62
N THR A 20 7.61 -7.39 -6.22
CA THR A 20 8.22 -6.45 -5.28
C THR A 20 8.83 -5.33 -6.12
N PRO A 21 8.28 -4.10 -6.12
CA PRO A 21 9.07 -2.96 -6.56
C PRO A 21 10.20 -2.79 -5.53
N ARG A 22 11.34 -3.45 -5.76
CA ARG A 22 12.61 -3.00 -5.20
C ARG A 22 12.94 -1.73 -5.94
N PHE A 23 12.72 -0.60 -5.29
CA PHE A 23 13.26 0.67 -5.74
C PHE A 23 14.31 1.11 -4.72
N ASP A 24 15.55 0.75 -5.03
CA ASP A 24 16.74 1.39 -4.50
C ASP A 24 16.89 2.71 -5.27
N GLY A 25 16.49 3.83 -4.63
CA GLY A 25 16.40 5.13 -5.28
C GLY A 25 16.18 6.26 -4.29
N ARG A 26 17.26 6.59 -3.59
CA ARG A 26 17.41 7.58 -2.52
C ARG A 26 16.73 8.94 -2.83
N ALA A 27 16.02 9.42 -1.81
CA ALA A 27 15.55 10.80 -1.55
C ALA A 27 14.15 11.20 -2.06
N SER A 28 13.09 10.65 -1.46
CA SER A 28 11.95 11.51 -1.08
C SER A 28 12.54 12.60 -0.20
N ASN A 29 12.54 13.87 -0.65
CA ASN A 29 12.85 14.98 0.23
C ASN A 29 11.60 15.25 1.09
N PRO A 30 11.51 14.70 2.32
CA PRO A 30 10.26 14.64 3.08
C PRO A 30 9.79 16.04 3.46
N VAL A 31 10.72 17.00 3.50
CA VAL A 31 10.52 18.38 3.92
C VAL A 31 9.45 19.10 3.09
N TYR A 32 9.39 18.83 1.78
CA TYR A 32 8.45 19.53 0.90
C TYR A 32 7.06 18.87 0.84
N ASP A 33 6.98 17.54 1.02
CA ASP A 33 5.67 16.86 1.15
C ASP A 33 5.05 17.16 2.51
N GLN A 34 5.87 17.28 3.56
CA GLN A 34 5.43 17.67 4.90
C GLN A 34 4.79 19.06 4.93
N ALA A 35 5.26 20.01 4.13
CA ALA A 35 4.70 21.37 4.11
C ALA A 35 3.21 21.43 3.67
N ARG A 36 2.72 20.45 2.89
CA ARG A 36 1.31 20.40 2.42
C ARG A 36 0.42 19.49 3.27
N LEU A 37 1.03 18.58 4.00
CA LEU A 37 0.36 17.62 4.87
C LEU A 37 0.27 18.23 6.27
N ALA A 38 -0.93 18.61 6.71
CA ALA A 38 -1.13 19.22 8.02
C ALA A 38 -1.91 18.30 8.97
N GLY A 39 -1.50 18.25 10.24
CA GLY A 39 -2.24 17.56 11.29
C GLY A 39 -2.39 16.05 11.07
N GLN A 40 -3.63 15.59 10.95
CA GLN A 40 -3.96 14.17 10.87
C GLN A 40 -3.41 13.47 9.61
N VAL A 41 -3.48 14.12 8.45
CA VAL A 41 -3.00 13.50 7.20
C VAL A 41 -1.50 13.23 7.25
N GLN A 42 -0.74 14.09 7.94
CA GLN A 42 0.70 13.93 8.13
C GLN A 42 1.03 12.71 9.00
N ARG A 43 0.31 12.52 10.12
CA ARG A 43 0.52 11.35 11.00
C ARG A 43 0.29 10.05 10.27
N ILE A 44 -0.82 9.96 9.54
CA ILE A 44 -1.18 8.77 8.76
C ILE A 44 -0.17 8.53 7.64
N TYR A 45 0.25 9.59 6.93
CA TYR A 45 1.29 9.48 5.91
C TYR A 45 2.60 8.93 6.49
N ASN A 46 3.07 9.48 7.61
CA ASN A 46 4.31 9.04 8.25
C ASN A 46 4.25 7.57 8.67
N LEU A 47 3.13 7.12 9.25
CA LEU A 47 2.94 5.72 9.63
C LEU A 47 2.96 4.80 8.40
N MET A 48 2.28 5.19 7.33
CA MET A 48 2.08 4.36 6.14
C MET A 48 3.27 4.41 5.17
N LEU A 49 4.23 5.31 5.39
CA LEU A 49 5.41 5.51 4.54
C LEU A 49 6.26 4.24 4.39
N ASP A 50 6.20 3.33 5.36
CA ASP A 50 6.90 2.05 5.34
C ASP A 50 6.33 1.05 4.33
N GLY A 51 5.22 1.38 3.68
CA GLY A 51 4.60 0.56 2.65
C GLY A 51 4.06 -0.78 3.17
N ARG A 52 3.76 -0.92 4.47
CA ARG A 52 3.11 -2.14 4.99
C ARG A 52 1.60 -2.06 4.83
N TYR A 53 0.97 -3.23 4.64
CA TYR A 53 -0.48 -3.34 4.68
C TYR A 53 -0.97 -3.23 6.13
N ARG A 54 -1.95 -2.35 6.36
CA ARG A 54 -2.60 -2.16 7.66
C ARG A 54 -4.11 -1.99 7.53
N THR A 55 -4.87 -2.46 8.52
CA THR A 55 -6.31 -2.18 8.61
C THR A 55 -6.57 -0.75 9.07
N LEU A 56 -7.83 -0.29 8.97
CA LEU A 56 -8.21 1.01 9.54
C LEU A 56 -8.05 1.04 11.06
N ASP A 57 -8.41 -0.05 11.74
CA ASP A 57 -8.26 -0.21 13.19
C ASP A 57 -6.78 -0.10 13.62
N GLU A 58 -5.87 -0.78 12.90
CA GLU A 58 -4.43 -0.71 13.19
C GLU A 58 -3.90 0.72 13.00
N ILE A 59 -4.27 1.38 11.90
CA ILE A 59 -3.85 2.77 11.67
C ILE A 59 -4.43 3.69 12.75
N SER A 60 -5.70 3.50 13.10
CA SER A 60 -6.39 4.27 14.13
C SER A 60 -5.70 4.15 15.50
N LYS A 61 -5.33 2.94 15.90
CA LYS A 61 -4.60 2.67 17.15
C LYS A 61 -3.22 3.31 17.17
N GLU A 62 -2.50 3.25 16.07
CA GLU A 62 -1.13 3.78 15.97
C GLU A 62 -1.09 5.31 15.86
N THR A 63 -2.06 5.95 15.19
CA THR A 63 -2.08 7.42 15.05
C THR A 63 -2.96 8.14 16.06
N GLY A 64 -3.82 7.41 16.78
CA GLY A 64 -4.84 7.96 17.68
C GLY A 64 -6.00 8.64 16.94
N ASP A 65 -6.16 8.39 15.64
CA ASP A 65 -7.16 9.05 14.80
C ASP A 65 -8.35 8.12 14.50
N PRO A 66 -9.60 8.58 14.58
CA PRO A 66 -10.76 7.72 14.32
C PRO A 66 -10.73 7.09 12.92
N GLU A 67 -11.16 5.82 12.79
CA GLU A 67 -11.13 5.07 11.52
C GLU A 67 -11.80 5.79 10.35
N ALA A 68 -12.92 6.48 10.59
CA ALA A 68 -13.63 7.26 9.57
C ALA A 68 -12.74 8.38 9.01
N SER A 69 -11.99 9.05 9.89
CA SER A 69 -11.04 10.08 9.56
C SER A 69 -9.82 9.49 8.84
N VAL A 70 -9.29 8.36 9.32
CA VAL A 70 -8.21 7.62 8.66
C VAL A 70 -8.59 7.28 7.21
N SER A 71 -9.77 6.70 7.02
CA SER A 71 -10.30 6.38 5.70
C SER A 71 -10.37 7.63 4.82
N ALA A 72 -10.85 8.77 5.34
CA ALA A 72 -10.87 10.03 4.60
C ALA A 72 -9.48 10.52 4.21
N GLN A 73 -8.49 10.40 5.09
CA GLN A 73 -7.12 10.82 4.79
C GLN A 73 -6.41 9.91 3.81
N LEU A 74 -6.59 8.59 3.89
CA LEU A 74 -6.09 7.66 2.87
C LEU A 74 -6.64 8.02 1.48
N ARG A 75 -7.91 8.44 1.39
CA ARG A 75 -8.47 8.94 0.12
C ARG A 75 -7.81 10.25 -0.32
N ASN A 76 -7.48 11.14 0.63
CA ASN A 76 -6.81 12.41 0.35
C ASN A 76 -5.39 12.21 -0.21
N LEU A 77 -4.61 11.26 0.31
CA LEU A 77 -3.23 10.98 -0.18
C LEU A 77 -3.16 10.67 -1.68
N ARG A 78 -4.26 10.22 -2.30
CA ARG A 78 -4.36 9.98 -3.73
C ARG A 78 -4.53 11.24 -4.58
N LYS A 79 -4.87 12.38 -3.98
CA LYS A 79 -5.11 13.63 -4.71
C LYS A 79 -3.77 14.30 -5.03
N PRO A 80 -3.63 14.96 -6.20
CA PRO A 80 -2.39 15.62 -6.59
C PRO A 80 -1.86 16.62 -5.55
N ARG A 81 -2.75 17.37 -4.89
CA ARG A 81 -2.39 18.35 -3.85
C ARG A 81 -1.73 17.73 -2.60
N PHE A 82 -1.86 16.42 -2.40
CA PHE A 82 -1.27 15.64 -1.31
C PHE A 82 -0.23 14.63 -1.81
N GLY A 83 0.34 14.84 -3.01
CA GLY A 83 1.40 14.00 -3.56
C GLY A 83 0.93 12.95 -4.57
N GLY A 84 -0.38 12.81 -4.82
CA GLY A 84 -0.89 11.92 -5.86
C GLY A 84 -0.44 10.47 -5.68
N HIS A 85 -0.37 10.00 -4.44
CA HIS A 85 0.14 8.68 -4.10
C HIS A 85 -0.83 7.57 -4.47
N THR A 86 -0.34 6.33 -4.53
CA THR A 86 -1.20 5.17 -4.72
C THR A 86 -1.54 4.55 -3.37
N VAL A 87 -2.83 4.29 -3.13
CA VAL A 87 -3.28 3.53 -1.95
C VAL A 87 -3.90 2.22 -2.42
N ASN A 88 -3.15 1.14 -2.24
CA ASN A 88 -3.61 -0.21 -2.52
C ASN A 88 -4.63 -0.64 -1.45
N LYS A 89 -5.56 -1.51 -1.84
CA LYS A 89 -6.60 -2.06 -0.96
C LYS A 89 -6.76 -3.54 -1.26
N ARG A 90 -6.73 -4.40 -0.24
CA ARG A 90 -6.99 -5.84 -0.37
C ARG A 90 -7.71 -6.42 0.85
N HIS A 91 -8.35 -7.56 0.68
CA HIS A 91 -8.88 -8.31 1.81
C HIS A 91 -7.73 -8.84 2.67
N ARG A 92 -7.88 -8.74 4.00
CA ARG A 92 -7.01 -9.42 4.94
C ARG A 92 -7.57 -10.83 5.17
N GLY A 93 -6.78 -11.85 4.85
CA GLY A 93 -7.20 -13.24 4.98
C GLY A 93 -8.27 -13.62 3.96
N ASP A 94 -9.25 -14.42 4.40
CA ASP A 94 -10.31 -14.90 3.53
C ASP A 94 -11.33 -13.79 3.26
N ARG A 95 -11.87 -13.77 2.03
CA ARG A 95 -12.89 -12.79 1.62
C ARG A 95 -14.15 -12.79 2.51
N LYS A 96 -14.44 -13.93 3.14
CA LYS A 96 -15.58 -14.12 4.07
C LYS A 96 -15.46 -13.28 5.34
N ASP A 97 -14.24 -12.93 5.74
CA ASP A 97 -13.98 -12.19 6.99
C ASP A 97 -14.27 -10.68 6.83
N GLY A 98 -14.44 -10.21 5.59
CA GLY A 98 -14.85 -8.83 5.28
C GLY A 98 -13.82 -7.75 5.63
N LEU A 99 -12.69 -8.12 6.23
CA LEU A 99 -11.67 -7.19 6.69
C LEU A 99 -10.81 -6.69 5.54
N TRP A 100 -10.58 -5.38 5.50
CA TRP A 100 -9.76 -4.72 4.47
C TRP A 100 -8.50 -4.12 5.07
N GLU A 101 -7.42 -4.21 4.31
CA GLU A 101 -6.17 -3.55 4.61
C GLU A 101 -5.67 -2.71 3.44
N TYR A 102 -4.89 -1.70 3.78
CA TYR A 102 -4.46 -0.62 2.93
C TYR A 102 -2.95 -0.51 2.97
N GLN A 103 -2.35 -0.15 1.85
CA GLN A 103 -0.92 0.10 1.75
C GLN A 103 -0.71 1.40 0.97
N LEU A 104 0.19 2.25 1.45
CA LEU A 104 0.61 3.45 0.73
C LEU A 104 1.83 3.13 -0.13
N VAL A 105 1.76 3.46 -1.41
CA VAL A 105 2.90 3.51 -2.33
C VAL A 105 3.13 4.97 -2.69
N VAL A 106 4.23 5.50 -2.18
CA VAL A 106 4.60 6.90 -2.38
C VAL A 106 4.91 7.11 -3.85
N ASN A 107 4.23 8.09 -4.45
CA ASN A 107 4.60 8.58 -5.77
C ASN A 107 5.83 9.48 -5.62
N ILE A 108 6.98 8.99 -6.09
CA ILE A 108 8.26 9.70 -6.06
C ILE A 108 8.43 10.66 -7.25
N ASN A 109 7.51 10.61 -8.23
CA ASN A 109 7.60 11.46 -9.41
C ASN A 109 7.05 12.85 -9.11
N ARG A 110 7.95 13.83 -9.09
CA ARG A 110 7.60 15.24 -9.23
C ARG A 110 7.70 15.66 -10.69
N ASN A 111 6.73 16.47 -11.09
CA ASN A 111 6.86 17.41 -12.20
C ASN A 111 7.58 18.67 -11.71
#